data_AF-A0A1R1PD71-F1
#
_entry.id   AF-A0A1R1PD71-F1
#
_cell.length_a   1.000
_cell.length_b   1.000
_cell.length_c   1.000
_cell.angle_alpha   90.00
_cell.angle_beta   90.00
_cell.angle_gamma   90.00
#
_symmetry.space_group_name_H-M   'P 1'
#
loop_
_entity.id
_entity.type
_entity.pdbx_description
1 polymer ?
#
loop_
_entity_poly.entity_id
_entity_poly.type
_entity_poly.pdbx_seq_one_letter_code
_entity_poly.pdbx_strand_id
1 'polypeptide(L)'
;MSVSEISDSANITAISIVDAVDDDSVENFVVPRPTPSDLVMYPKLQKALPTVEQDFFWTPLADVERKEFYAAIPRNSGMDYEPSEENIKLSGDNKRTDAMLYDIQYRLSAVTRPLDYFMHEAIRDGGAVSAEKLAVFINSIRVLLADVASNITQQRIKLSYKASGVPSDP
;
A
#
# COMPACT_ATOMS: atom_id res chain seq x y z
N MET A 1 -8.75 28.10 -4.82
CA MET A 1 -9.54 27.05 -4.15
C MET A 1 -8.78 26.64 -2.90
N SER A 2 -9.35 26.95 -1.74
CA SER A 2 -8.77 26.82 -0.40
C SER A 2 -9.24 25.54 0.28
N VAL A 3 -8.45 25.03 1.23
CA VAL A 3 -8.49 23.68 1.86
C VAL A 3 -9.73 23.41 2.74
N SER A 4 -10.81 24.17 2.57
CA SER A 4 -12.00 24.14 3.43
C SER A 4 -13.24 23.48 2.82
N GLU A 5 -13.12 22.76 1.69
CA GLU A 5 -14.26 22.08 1.03
C GLU A 5 -14.10 20.55 0.98
N ILE A 6 -13.38 19.95 1.93
CA ILE A 6 -13.34 18.50 2.11
C ILE A 6 -13.74 18.18 3.55
N SER A 7 -15.01 18.43 3.86
CA SER A 7 -15.62 17.94 5.09
C SER A 7 -17.11 17.75 4.88
N ASP A 8 -17.48 16.89 3.94
CA ASP A 8 -18.75 16.20 3.99
C ASP A 8 -18.53 14.73 3.60
N SER A 9 -18.78 13.86 4.58
CA SER A 9 -18.67 12.40 4.55
C SER A 9 -17.27 11.77 4.69
N ALA A 10 -16.54 12.16 5.73
CA ALA A 10 -15.77 11.24 6.57
C ALA A 10 -15.39 11.98 7.84
N ASN A 11 -15.95 11.60 8.98
CA ASN A 11 -15.65 12.18 10.29
C ASN A 11 -14.27 11.69 10.77
N ILE A 12 -13.22 12.06 10.05
CA ILE A 12 -11.83 11.86 10.44
C ILE A 12 -11.35 13.20 10.96
N THR A 13 -11.50 13.41 12.27
CA THR A 13 -10.93 14.56 12.97
C THR A 13 -9.41 14.46 12.90
N ALA A 14 -8.81 15.07 11.87
CA ALA A 14 -7.40 15.36 11.86
C ALA A 14 -7.14 16.37 12.99
N ILE A 15 -6.35 15.95 13.99
CA ILE A 15 -5.87 16.84 15.05
C ILE A 15 -5.02 17.92 14.37
N SER A 16 -5.56 19.13 14.32
CA SER A 16 -4.87 20.33 13.83
C SER A 16 -3.81 20.72 14.85
N ILE A 17 -2.54 20.44 14.56
CA ILE A 17 -1.41 20.93 15.34
C ILE A 17 -1.06 22.32 14.82
N VAL A 18 -1.65 23.36 15.41
CA VAL A 18 -1.05 24.70 15.51
C VAL A 18 -1.78 25.52 16.57
N ASP A 19 -0.99 26.30 17.31
CA ASP A 19 -1.32 27.30 18.35
C ASP A 19 -1.32 26.81 19.81
N ALA A 20 -0.13 26.47 20.31
CA ALA A 20 0.19 26.62 21.72
C ALA A 20 0.60 28.09 21.99
N VAL A 21 -0.38 28.91 22.38
CA VAL A 21 -0.12 30.17 23.08
C VAL A 21 -0.04 29.85 24.57
N ASP A 22 1.05 30.30 25.18
CA ASP A 22 1.43 30.20 26.59
C ASP A 22 0.24 30.41 27.55
N ASP A 23 -0.24 29.33 28.17
CA ASP A 23 -1.02 29.38 29.41
C ASP A 23 -0.54 28.26 30.33
N ASP A 24 0.06 28.67 31.45
CA ASP A 24 0.83 27.85 32.39
C ASP A 24 -0.08 27.04 33.35
N SER A 25 -1.19 26.50 32.82
CA SER A 25 -2.14 25.67 33.54
C SER A 25 -2.13 24.25 32.96
N VAL A 26 -1.13 23.44 33.33
CA VAL A 26 -1.11 22.00 33.02
C VAL A 26 -2.18 21.27 33.84
N GLU A 27 -3.44 21.42 33.44
CA GLU A 27 -4.46 20.44 33.72
C GLU A 27 -4.09 19.16 32.97
N ASN A 28 -3.71 18.12 33.73
CA ASN A 28 -3.48 16.79 33.18
C ASN A 28 -4.81 16.23 32.65
N PHE A 29 -5.15 16.54 31.41
CA PHE A 29 -6.26 15.91 30.70
C PHE A 29 -5.87 14.46 30.39
N VAL A 30 -6.24 13.54 31.28
CA VAL A 30 -6.22 12.10 30.97
C VAL A 30 -7.36 11.83 30.00
N VAL A 31 -7.04 11.82 28.70
CA VAL A 31 -7.98 11.40 27.66
C VAL A 31 -7.99 9.86 27.63
N PRO A 32 -9.16 9.20 27.81
CA PRO A 32 -9.25 7.76 27.65
C PRO A 32 -8.79 7.35 26.25
N ARG A 33 -7.85 6.42 26.16
CA ARG A 33 -7.49 5.82 24.87
C ARG A 33 -8.74 5.10 24.33
N PRO A 34 -9.22 5.39 23.11
CA PRO A 34 -10.31 4.64 22.50
C PRO A 34 -9.97 3.15 22.48
N THR A 35 -10.89 2.31 22.93
CA THR A 35 -10.72 0.86 22.83
C THR A 35 -10.76 0.46 21.34
N PRO A 36 -9.76 -0.26 20.82
CA PRO A 36 -9.82 -0.80 19.47
C PRO A 36 -11.09 -1.63 19.30
N SER A 37 -11.85 -1.36 18.24
CA SER A 37 -13.04 -2.12 17.87
C SER A 37 -12.85 -2.68 16.47
N ASP A 38 -13.14 -3.96 16.30
CA ASP A 38 -12.95 -4.64 15.01
C ASP A 38 -14.08 -4.31 14.03
N LEU A 39 -13.72 -4.12 12.75
CA LEU A 39 -14.71 -4.06 11.67
C LEU A 39 -15.26 -5.47 11.41
N VAL A 40 -16.52 -5.69 11.78
CA VAL A 40 -17.19 -6.98 11.55
C VAL A 40 -17.49 -7.16 10.06
N MET A 41 -17.02 -8.30 9.51
CA MET A 41 -17.25 -8.68 8.11
C MET A 41 -18.69 -9.17 7.89
N TYR A 42 -19.60 -8.24 7.59
CA TYR A 42 -20.98 -8.56 7.25
C TYR A 42 -21.11 -9.07 5.79
N PRO A 43 -22.17 -9.82 5.43
CA PRO A 43 -22.25 -10.55 4.15
C PRO A 43 -22.05 -9.67 2.91
N LYS A 44 -22.58 -8.44 2.91
CA LYS A 44 -22.41 -7.52 1.78
C LYS A 44 -20.96 -7.03 1.64
N LEU A 45 -20.22 -6.86 2.74
CA LEU A 45 -18.80 -6.51 2.71
C LEU A 45 -17.94 -7.70 2.28
N GLN A 46 -18.24 -8.91 2.77
CA GLN A 46 -17.54 -10.13 2.35
C GLN A 46 -17.69 -10.36 0.84
N LYS A 47 -18.89 -10.15 0.29
CA LYS A 47 -19.12 -10.20 -1.16
C LYS A 47 -18.36 -9.12 -1.92
N ALA A 48 -18.20 -7.93 -1.34
CA ALA A 48 -17.46 -6.84 -1.97
C ALA A 48 -15.93 -7.02 -1.87
N LEU A 49 -15.43 -7.82 -0.92
CA LEU A 49 -14.00 -8.04 -0.66
C LEU A 49 -13.68 -9.54 -0.63
N PRO A 50 -13.83 -10.28 -1.73
CA PRO A 50 -13.60 -11.74 -1.77
C PRO A 50 -12.17 -12.16 -1.38
N THR A 51 -11.19 -11.25 -1.41
CA THR A 51 -9.79 -11.54 -1.07
C THR A 51 -9.45 -11.27 0.39
N VAL A 52 -10.40 -10.83 1.20
CA VAL A 52 -10.13 -10.36 2.58
C VAL A 52 -9.66 -11.47 3.52
N GLU A 53 -10.11 -12.70 3.30
CA GLU A 53 -9.78 -13.88 4.11
C GLU A 53 -8.55 -14.64 3.57
N GLN A 54 -8.03 -14.25 2.40
CA GLN A 54 -6.82 -14.86 1.85
C GLN A 54 -5.59 -14.47 2.69
N ASP A 55 -4.57 -15.33 2.70
CA ASP A 55 -3.33 -15.03 3.39
C ASP A 55 -2.56 -13.93 2.67
N PHE A 56 -2.57 -12.73 3.25
CA PHE A 56 -1.97 -11.53 2.69
C PHE A 56 -0.45 -11.66 2.44
N PHE A 57 0.25 -12.46 3.24
CA PHE A 57 1.70 -12.69 3.12
C PHE A 57 2.01 -13.97 2.32
N TRP A 58 0.98 -14.80 2.15
CA TRP A 58 0.79 -16.08 1.46
C TRP A 58 0.60 -16.15 -0.06
N THR A 59 0.18 -15.04 -0.67
CA THR A 59 -0.55 -15.06 -1.95
C THR A 59 0.20 -14.30 -3.04
N PRO A 60 1.33 -14.83 -3.56
CA PRO A 60 2.02 -14.22 -4.68
C PRO A 60 1.20 -14.35 -5.97
N LEU A 61 1.24 -13.34 -6.82
CA LEU A 61 0.73 -13.44 -8.18
C LEU A 61 1.70 -14.22 -9.07
N ALA A 62 1.17 -14.93 -10.06
CA ALA A 62 2.00 -15.47 -11.12
C ALA A 62 2.64 -14.33 -11.93
N ASP A 63 3.86 -14.55 -12.44
CA ASP A 63 4.56 -13.53 -13.23
C ASP A 63 3.78 -13.06 -14.46
N VAL A 64 3.01 -13.96 -15.08
CA VAL A 64 2.16 -13.65 -16.22
C VAL A 64 1.01 -12.73 -15.82
N GLU A 65 0.26 -13.07 -14.76
CA GLU A 65 -0.86 -12.27 -14.26
C GLU A 65 -0.41 -10.88 -13.82
N ARG A 66 0.73 -10.81 -13.12
CA ARG A 66 1.32 -9.54 -12.69
C ARG A 66 1.68 -8.66 -13.90
N LYS A 67 2.30 -9.24 -14.93
CA LYS A 67 2.67 -8.52 -16.16
C LYS A 67 1.45 -8.06 -16.94
N GLU A 68 0.44 -8.91 -17.06
CA GLU A 68 -0.83 -8.58 -17.72
C GLU A 68 -1.54 -7.42 -17.00
N PHE A 69 -1.59 -7.46 -15.68
CA PHE A 69 -2.16 -6.38 -14.87
C PHE A 69 -1.45 -5.04 -15.14
N TYR A 70 -0.11 -5.05 -15.09
CA TYR A 70 0.68 -3.85 -15.36
C TYR A 70 0.65 -3.41 -16.83
N ALA A 71 0.38 -4.30 -17.78
CA ALA A 71 0.21 -3.92 -19.17
C ALA A 71 -1.16 -3.29 -19.44
N ALA A 72 -2.19 -3.69 -18.69
CA ALA A 72 -3.57 -3.23 -18.86
C ALA A 72 -3.80 -1.78 -18.37
N ILE A 73 -2.98 -1.28 -17.45
CA ILE A 73 -3.15 0.05 -16.84
C ILE A 73 -2.05 0.98 -17.34
N PRO A 74 -2.33 2.17 -17.90
CA PRO A 74 -1.27 3.08 -18.36
C PRO A 74 -0.33 3.55 -17.23
N ARG A 75 0.90 3.95 -17.57
CA ARG A 75 1.79 4.65 -16.63
C ARG A 75 1.35 6.12 -16.52
N ASN A 76 1.45 6.68 -15.32
CA ASN A 76 1.30 8.12 -15.12
C ASN A 76 2.57 8.83 -15.59
N SER A 77 2.47 9.73 -16.57
CA SER A 77 3.63 10.47 -17.08
C SER A 77 4.23 11.44 -16.06
N GLY A 78 3.51 11.75 -14.98
CA GLY A 78 3.99 12.61 -13.90
C GLY A 78 4.83 11.90 -12.84
N MET A 79 4.96 10.57 -12.91
CA MET A 79 5.71 9.77 -11.94
C MET A 79 6.85 9.02 -12.62
N ASP A 80 8.05 9.13 -12.04
CA ASP A 80 9.13 8.20 -12.32
C ASP A 80 8.95 6.93 -11.47
N TYR A 81 8.97 5.79 -12.15
CA TYR A 81 8.76 4.48 -11.51
C TYR A 81 10.07 3.73 -11.33
N GLU A 82 11.18 4.25 -11.86
CA GLU A 82 12.49 3.66 -11.67
C GLU A 82 13.06 4.18 -10.34
N PRO A 83 13.29 3.30 -9.35
CA PRO A 83 13.97 3.71 -8.14
C PRO A 83 15.35 4.28 -8.49
N SER A 84 15.78 5.32 -7.79
CA SER A 84 17.09 5.92 -8.01
C SER A 84 18.21 4.92 -7.77
N GLU A 85 19.08 4.73 -8.75
CA GLU A 85 20.29 3.93 -8.57
C GLU A 85 21.33 4.70 -7.75
N GLU A 86 21.92 4.04 -6.74
CA GLU A 86 23.08 4.59 -6.03
C GLU A 86 24.37 4.26 -6.79
N ASN A 87 25.19 5.28 -7.06
CA ASN A 87 26.50 5.11 -7.72
C ASN A 87 27.60 4.55 -6.80
N ILE A 88 27.22 3.79 -5.76
CA ILE A 88 28.13 3.26 -4.76
C ILE A 88 28.46 1.80 -5.09
N LYS A 89 29.74 1.45 -5.08
CA LYS A 89 30.16 0.05 -5.22
C LYS A 89 29.86 -0.72 -3.93
N LEU A 90 28.72 -1.41 -3.91
CA LEU A 90 28.39 -2.36 -2.85
C LEU A 90 29.20 -3.67 -3.02
N SER A 91 29.45 -4.39 -1.92
CA SER A 91 30.11 -5.70 -1.93
C SER A 91 29.07 -6.84 -1.92
N GLY A 92 29.50 -8.07 -2.23
CA GLY A 92 28.68 -9.26 -2.49
C GLY A 92 27.26 -9.26 -1.90
N ASP A 93 27.15 -9.42 -0.58
CA ASP A 93 25.86 -9.55 0.11
C ASP A 93 25.04 -8.27 0.10
N ASN A 94 25.71 -7.12 0.20
CA ASN A 94 25.06 -5.81 0.14
C ASN A 94 24.43 -5.56 -1.22
N LYS A 95 25.08 -5.97 -2.34
CA LYS A 95 24.47 -5.88 -3.68
C LYS A 95 23.19 -6.68 -3.80
N ARG A 96 23.14 -7.87 -3.19
CA ARG A 96 21.95 -8.73 -3.26
C ARG A 96 20.80 -8.13 -2.44
N THR A 97 21.09 -7.65 -1.23
CA THR A 97 20.09 -6.98 -0.39
C THR A 97 19.58 -5.71 -1.05
N ASP A 98 20.47 -4.91 -1.63
CA ASP A 98 20.12 -3.71 -2.39
C ASP A 98 19.20 -4.02 -3.57
N ALA A 99 19.53 -5.04 -4.39
CA ALA A 99 18.67 -5.49 -5.48
C ALA A 99 17.27 -5.96 -5.00
N MET A 100 17.17 -6.56 -3.81
CA MET A 100 15.87 -6.92 -3.21
C MET A 100 15.08 -5.66 -2.82
N LEU A 101 15.72 -4.66 -2.23
CA LEU A 101 15.09 -3.39 -1.86
C LEU A 101 14.65 -2.61 -3.10
N TYR A 102 15.48 -2.59 -4.13
CA TYR A 102 15.16 -2.02 -5.43
C TYR A 102 13.91 -2.68 -6.05
N ASP A 103 13.82 -4.02 -6.07
CA ASP A 103 12.63 -4.75 -6.57
C ASP A 103 11.37 -4.38 -5.75
N ILE A 104 11.49 -4.25 -4.43
CA ILE A 104 10.37 -3.83 -3.57
C ILE A 104 9.93 -2.40 -3.91
N GLN A 105 10.86 -1.46 -4.05
CA GLN A 105 10.57 -0.07 -4.42
C GLN A 105 9.89 -0.01 -5.80
N TYR A 106 10.44 -0.71 -6.77
CA TYR A 106 9.87 -0.80 -8.12
C TYR A 106 8.44 -1.36 -8.08
N ARG A 107 8.21 -2.46 -7.35
CA ARG A 107 6.87 -3.05 -7.20
C ARG A 107 5.90 -2.10 -6.52
N LEU A 108 6.28 -1.44 -5.43
CA LEU A 108 5.44 -0.47 -4.73
C LEU A 108 5.07 0.71 -5.64
N SER A 109 6.02 1.21 -6.44
CA SER A 109 5.74 2.23 -7.45
C SER A 109 4.69 1.74 -8.45
N ALA A 110 4.75 0.48 -8.89
CA ALA A 110 3.79 -0.05 -9.84
C ALA A 110 2.36 -0.16 -9.26
N VAL A 111 2.21 -0.32 -7.94
CA VAL A 111 0.90 -0.32 -7.25
C VAL A 111 0.22 1.06 -7.30
N THR A 112 0.94 2.16 -7.52
CA THR A 112 0.31 3.49 -7.63
C THR A 112 -0.44 3.68 -8.96
N ARG A 113 -0.05 2.95 -10.02
CA ARG A 113 -0.68 3.04 -11.36
C ARG A 113 -2.20 2.84 -11.33
N PRO A 114 -2.75 1.76 -10.75
CA PRO A 114 -4.20 1.62 -10.61
C PRO A 114 -4.85 2.73 -9.79
N LEU A 115 -4.17 3.31 -8.78
CA LEU A 115 -4.70 4.43 -7.98
C LEU A 115 -4.90 5.67 -8.86
N ASP A 116 -3.86 6.03 -9.61
CA ASP A 116 -3.85 7.18 -10.52
C ASP A 116 -4.89 7.01 -11.63
N TYR A 117 -4.93 5.81 -12.24
CA TYR A 117 -5.87 5.52 -13.31
C TYR A 117 -7.32 5.54 -12.81
N PHE A 118 -7.59 5.00 -11.62
CA PHE A 118 -8.92 5.03 -11.03
C PHE A 118 -9.40 6.47 -10.77
N MET A 119 -8.51 7.34 -10.27
CA MET A 119 -8.84 8.76 -10.09
C MET A 119 -9.11 9.45 -11.43
N HIS A 120 -8.31 9.18 -12.46
CA HIS A 120 -8.56 9.67 -13.82
C HIS A 120 -9.94 9.25 -14.34
N GLU A 121 -10.29 7.97 -14.21
CA GLU A 121 -11.59 7.44 -14.64
C GLU A 121 -12.74 8.09 -13.86
N ALA A 122 -12.59 8.27 -12.54
CA ALA A 122 -13.57 8.94 -11.71
C ALA A 122 -13.80 10.40 -12.15
N ILE A 123 -12.74 11.16 -12.45
CA ILE A 123 -12.85 12.54 -12.95
C ILE A 123 -13.53 12.56 -14.32
N ARG A 124 -13.12 11.68 -15.24
CA ARG A 124 -13.67 11.60 -16.59
C ARG A 124 -15.16 11.27 -16.60
N ASP A 125 -15.60 10.42 -15.66
CA ASP A 125 -17.00 10.03 -15.48
C ASP A 125 -17.80 11.05 -14.63
N GLY A 126 -17.29 12.28 -14.43
CA GLY A 126 -17.98 13.35 -13.72
C GLY A 126 -18.00 13.22 -12.19
N GLY A 127 -17.07 12.45 -11.63
CA GLY A 127 -16.92 12.19 -10.19
C GLY A 127 -17.77 11.03 -9.68
N ALA A 128 -18.57 10.39 -10.53
CA ALA A 128 -19.44 9.28 -10.14
C ALA A 128 -18.72 7.93 -10.24
N VAL A 129 -18.65 7.21 -9.10
CA VAL A 129 -18.09 5.85 -9.04
C VAL A 129 -19.12 4.91 -8.43
N SER A 130 -19.47 3.84 -9.17
CA SER A 130 -20.38 2.82 -8.64
C SER A 130 -19.69 1.98 -7.56
N ALA A 131 -20.46 1.46 -6.61
CA ALA A 131 -19.93 0.56 -5.57
C ALA A 131 -19.25 -0.69 -6.16
N GLU A 132 -19.71 -1.16 -7.33
CA GLU A 132 -19.11 -2.28 -8.05
C GLU A 132 -17.73 -1.93 -8.61
N LYS A 133 -17.59 -0.79 -9.32
CA LYS A 133 -16.30 -0.30 -9.81
C LYS A 133 -15.31 -0.10 -8.66
N LEU A 134 -15.77 0.49 -7.56
CA LEU A 134 -14.97 0.70 -6.36
C LEU A 134 -14.54 -0.63 -5.72
N ALA A 135 -15.43 -1.62 -5.63
CA ALA A 135 -15.10 -2.93 -5.10
C ALA A 135 -14.05 -3.64 -5.96
N VAL A 136 -14.18 -3.63 -7.28
CA VAL A 136 -13.18 -4.20 -8.20
C VAL A 136 -11.82 -3.54 -7.99
N PHE A 137 -11.79 -2.20 -7.98
CA PHE A 137 -10.57 -1.42 -7.73
C PHE A 137 -9.91 -1.78 -6.39
N ILE A 138 -10.67 -1.79 -5.29
CA ILE A 138 -10.14 -2.13 -3.96
C ILE A 138 -9.57 -3.55 -3.95
N ASN A 139 -10.25 -4.52 -4.56
CA ASN A 139 -9.73 -5.89 -4.63
C ASN A 139 -8.46 -5.98 -5.45
N SER A 140 -8.38 -5.28 -6.59
CA SER A 140 -7.16 -5.24 -7.40
C SER A 140 -5.98 -4.69 -6.59
N ILE A 141 -6.16 -3.58 -5.84
CA ILE A 141 -5.12 -3.03 -4.97
C ILE A 141 -4.73 -4.02 -3.87
N ARG A 142 -5.70 -4.66 -3.21
CA ARG A 142 -5.41 -5.66 -2.16
C ARG A 142 -4.58 -6.82 -2.70
N VAL A 143 -4.91 -7.32 -3.89
CA VAL A 143 -4.18 -8.42 -4.54
C VAL A 143 -2.74 -8.01 -4.89
N LEU A 144 -2.54 -6.81 -5.45
CA LEU A 144 -1.18 -6.32 -5.73
C LEU A 144 -0.37 -6.12 -4.45
N LEU A 145 -0.98 -5.55 -3.40
CA LEU A 145 -0.33 -5.38 -2.11
C LEU A 145 0.04 -6.73 -1.48
N ALA A 146 -0.83 -7.73 -1.60
CA ALA A 146 -0.55 -9.10 -1.15
C ALA A 146 0.62 -9.73 -1.95
N ASP A 147 0.71 -9.47 -3.25
CA ASP A 147 1.86 -9.91 -4.07
C ASP A 147 3.18 -9.28 -3.59
N VAL A 148 3.18 -7.98 -3.32
CA VAL A 148 4.37 -7.29 -2.77
C VAL A 148 4.71 -7.82 -1.39
N ALA A 149 3.72 -8.00 -0.51
CA ALA A 149 3.91 -8.56 0.82
C ALA A 149 4.46 -9.99 0.77
N SER A 150 3.99 -10.80 -0.17
CA SER A 150 4.46 -12.17 -0.39
C SER A 150 5.90 -12.20 -0.90
N ASN A 151 6.27 -11.30 -1.83
CA ASN A 151 7.65 -11.12 -2.25
C ASN A 151 8.55 -10.74 -1.06
N ILE A 152 8.15 -9.76 -0.25
CA ILE A 152 8.88 -9.34 0.96
C ILE A 152 9.05 -10.53 1.92
N THR A 153 8.01 -11.32 2.15
CA THR A 153 8.07 -12.53 2.99
C THR A 153 9.11 -13.51 2.47
N GLN A 154 9.12 -13.80 1.17
CA GLN A 154 10.14 -14.66 0.56
C GLN A 154 11.56 -14.09 0.70
N GLN A 155 11.75 -12.78 0.52
CA GLN A 155 13.06 -12.15 0.71
C GLN A 155 13.53 -12.24 2.16
N ARG A 156 12.64 -11.97 3.13
CA ARG A 156 12.94 -12.11 4.57
C ARG A 156 13.36 -13.53 4.92
N ILE A 157 12.67 -14.54 4.39
CA ILE A 157 13.01 -15.94 4.60
C ILE A 157 14.40 -16.25 4.02
N LYS A 158 14.67 -15.86 2.77
CA LYS A 158 15.99 -16.03 2.13
C LYS A 158 17.12 -15.39 2.94
N LEU A 159 16.90 -14.19 3.45
CA LEU A 159 17.87 -13.49 4.30
C LEU A 159 18.10 -14.21 5.63
N SER A 160 17.05 -14.71 6.28
CA SER A 160 17.16 -15.47 7.52
C SER A 160 17.95 -16.77 7.35
N TYR A 161 17.62 -17.59 6.33
CA TYR A 161 18.36 -18.84 6.06
C TYR A 161 19.85 -18.58 5.81
N LYS A 162 20.14 -17.55 5.01
CA LYS A 162 21.52 -17.15 4.72
C LYS A 162 22.26 -16.70 5.98
N ALA A 163 21.63 -15.88 6.82
CA ALA A 163 22.22 -15.42 8.08
C ALA A 163 22.48 -16.57 9.06
N SER A 164 21.67 -17.63 9.01
CA SER A 164 21.86 -18.84 9.81
C SER A 164 22.94 -19.80 9.29
N GLY A 165 23.55 -19.53 8.13
CA GLY A 165 24.57 -20.40 7.53
C GLY A 165 24.02 -21.74 7.02
N VAL A 166 22.69 -21.86 6.94
CA VAL A 166 22.01 -23.02 6.37
C VAL A 166 21.98 -22.83 4.85
N PRO A 167 22.42 -23.80 4.03
CA PRO A 167 22.32 -23.70 2.58
C PRO A 167 20.87 -23.41 2.19
N SER A 168 20.65 -22.37 1.38
CA SER A 168 19.33 -22.08 0.83
C SER A 168 19.04 -23.04 -0.33
N ASP A 169 18.75 -24.30 0.05
CA ASP A 169 18.16 -25.46 -0.65
C ASP A 169 18.70 -25.87 -2.04
N PRO A 170 18.43 -27.13 -2.49
CA PRO A 170 18.50 -27.49 -3.90
C PRO A 170 17.39 -26.82 -4.73
#